data_AF-A0A1Q3LT36-F1
#
_entry.id   AF-A0A1Q3LT36-F1
#
_cell.length_a   1.000
_cell.length_b   1.000
_cell.length_c   1.000
_cell.angle_alpha   90.00
_cell.angle_beta   90.00
_cell.angle_gamma   90.00
#
_symmetry.space_group_name_H-M   'P 1'
#
loop_
_entity.id
_entity.type
_entity.pdbx_description
1 polymer ?
#
loop_
_entity_poly.entity_id
_entity_poly.type
_entity_poly.pdbx_seq_one_letter_code
_entity_poly.pdbx_strand_id
1 'polypeptide(L)'
;MKQMIGIIGRLIFIFTFNALPAQEKVSDVDIKDLYVRDPYILADAPTKTYYLYKTSMSTGKDGKQVSGVVAYKSRDLKTWRGPYTVFTTPADNWITGPIWAPEVHYYKGKYYLFATMNSVIEWKKQRADFPKYLFRGYSNFSIKKY
;
A
#
# COMPACT_ATOMS: atom_id res chain seq x y z
N MET A 1 10.55 -64.76 -25.92
CA MET A 1 11.05 -63.57 -26.66
C MET A 1 9.91 -62.56 -26.67
N LYS A 2 9.97 -61.32 -26.20
CA LYS A 2 11.05 -60.38 -25.88
C LYS A 2 10.65 -59.57 -24.64
N GLN A 3 11.63 -59.29 -23.79
CA GLN A 3 11.61 -58.30 -22.71
C GLN A 3 11.41 -56.89 -23.30
N MET A 4 10.66 -56.00 -22.65
CA MET A 4 10.81 -54.57 -22.86
C MET A 4 10.93 -53.82 -21.52
N ILE A 5 12.06 -53.13 -21.45
CA ILE A 5 12.64 -52.36 -20.35
C ILE A 5 11.90 -51.03 -20.18
N GLY A 6 11.75 -50.59 -18.94
CA GLY A 6 11.01 -49.38 -18.56
C GLY A 6 11.75 -48.06 -18.77
N ILE A 7 11.04 -46.96 -18.49
CA ILE A 7 11.56 -45.65 -18.10
C ILE A 7 10.54 -45.08 -17.10
N ILE A 8 10.87 -45.07 -15.80
CA ILE A 8 10.13 -44.30 -14.80
C ILE A 8 10.71 -42.89 -14.86
N GLY A 9 10.02 -41.98 -15.56
CA GLY A 9 10.38 -40.57 -15.61
C GLY A 9 10.21 -39.93 -14.23
N ARG A 10 11.33 -39.56 -13.59
CA ARG A 10 11.32 -38.67 -12.41
C ARG A 10 10.88 -37.28 -12.86
N LEU A 11 9.63 -36.91 -12.59
CA LEU A 11 9.19 -35.51 -12.64
C LEU A 11 9.90 -34.75 -11.51
N ILE A 12 10.85 -33.88 -11.87
CA ILE A 12 11.42 -32.90 -10.96
C ILE A 12 10.48 -31.69 -10.98
N PHE A 13 9.65 -31.55 -9.95
CA PHE A 13 8.91 -30.31 -9.69
C PHE A 13 9.90 -29.27 -9.16
N ILE A 14 10.34 -28.35 -10.01
CA ILE A 14 11.07 -27.16 -9.59
C ILE A 14 10.04 -26.17 -9.03
N PHE A 15 9.89 -26.13 -7.71
CA PHE A 15 9.17 -25.05 -7.05
C PHE A 15 10.06 -23.81 -7.03
N THR A 16 9.85 -22.90 -7.99
CA THR A 16 10.39 -21.55 -7.90
C THR A 16 9.64 -20.82 -6.78
N PHE A 17 10.25 -20.71 -5.61
CA PHE A 17 9.82 -19.77 -4.57
C PHE A 17 10.12 -18.35 -5.07
N ASN A 18 9.11 -17.65 -5.58
CA ASN A 18 9.20 -16.20 -5.70
C ASN A 18 9.22 -15.63 -4.28
N ALA A 19 10.35 -15.06 -3.87
CA ALA A 19 10.44 -14.32 -2.63
C ALA A 19 9.39 -13.20 -2.66
N LEU A 20 8.49 -13.18 -1.67
CA LEU A 20 7.56 -12.07 -1.50
C LEU A 20 8.39 -10.79 -1.27
N PRO A 21 8.14 -9.69 -1.98
CA PRO A 21 8.73 -8.40 -1.63
C PRO A 21 8.57 -8.12 -0.14
N ALA A 22 9.71 -8.01 0.55
CA ALA A 22 9.76 -7.73 1.98
C ALA A 22 9.29 -6.30 2.22
N GLN A 23 8.39 -6.12 3.18
CA GLN A 23 8.03 -4.80 3.67
C GLN A 23 9.28 -4.10 4.19
N GLU A 24 9.43 -2.82 3.87
CA GLU A 24 10.56 -2.00 4.34
C GLU A 24 10.65 -2.07 5.87
N LYS A 25 11.86 -2.35 6.37
CA LYS A 25 12.08 -2.55 7.80
C LYS A 25 11.86 -1.23 8.54
N VAL A 26 11.14 -1.28 9.67
CA VAL A 26 10.99 -0.11 10.54
C VAL A 26 12.35 0.37 11.04
N SER A 27 12.66 1.62 10.77
CA SER A 27 13.88 2.33 11.18
C SER A 27 13.58 3.77 11.54
N ASP A 28 14.57 4.45 12.12
CA ASP A 28 14.54 5.90 12.28
C ASP A 28 15.17 6.53 11.02
N VAL A 29 14.57 7.61 10.52
CA VAL A 29 15.00 8.36 9.32
C VAL A 29 14.94 9.85 9.60
N ASP A 30 15.97 10.58 9.19
CA ASP A 30 15.98 12.05 9.24
C ASP A 30 15.02 12.59 8.17
N ILE A 31 14.34 13.71 8.46
CA ILE A 31 13.40 14.34 7.53
C ILE A 31 14.03 14.67 6.17
N LYS A 32 15.35 14.94 6.13
CA LYS A 32 16.08 15.19 4.88
C LYS A 32 16.17 13.96 3.98
N ASP A 33 16.13 12.77 4.57
CA ASP A 33 16.21 11.48 3.87
C ASP A 33 14.83 10.84 3.67
N LEU A 34 13.77 11.42 4.27
CA LEU A 34 12.40 10.93 4.14
C LEU A 34 11.72 11.49 2.88
N TYR A 35 11.88 10.77 1.76
CA TYR A 35 11.20 11.12 0.50
C TYR A 35 9.69 10.88 0.59
N VAL A 36 8.90 11.93 0.42
CA VAL A 36 7.44 11.87 0.46
C VAL A 36 6.82 12.86 -0.54
N ARG A 37 5.69 12.44 -1.13
CA ARG A 37 4.80 13.29 -1.91
C ARG A 37 3.43 13.29 -1.25
N ASP A 38 2.80 14.46 -1.18
CA ASP A 38 1.46 14.66 -0.60
C ASP A 38 1.33 14.11 0.85
N PRO A 39 2.25 14.45 1.78
CA PRO A 39 2.13 13.98 3.16
C PRO A 39 0.95 14.66 3.88
N TYR A 40 0.31 13.91 4.76
CA TYR A 40 -0.55 14.47 5.81
C TYR A 40 0.08 14.21 7.18
N ILE A 41 0.19 15.23 8.02
CA ILE A 41 0.74 15.11 9.38
C ILE A 41 -0.38 15.34 10.40
N LEU A 42 -0.66 14.32 11.21
CA LEU A 42 -1.54 14.41 12.36
C LEU A 42 -0.76 14.73 13.63
N ALA A 43 -1.11 15.81 14.32
CA ALA A 43 -0.57 16.13 15.64
C ALA A 43 -1.47 15.51 16.74
N ASP A 44 -0.99 14.45 17.38
CA ASP A 44 -1.73 13.77 18.45
C ASP A 44 -1.36 14.36 19.81
N ALA A 45 -2.13 15.36 20.24
CA ALA A 45 -1.90 16.08 21.49
C ALA A 45 -1.80 15.19 22.75
N PRO A 46 -2.60 14.12 22.92
CA PRO A 46 -2.51 13.25 24.11
C PRO A 46 -1.18 12.53 24.25
N THR A 47 -0.58 12.08 23.14
CA THR A 47 0.69 11.34 23.17
C THR A 47 1.91 12.21 22.86
N LYS A 48 1.70 13.51 22.55
CA LYS A 48 2.74 14.45 22.11
C LYS A 48 3.55 13.87 20.94
N THR A 49 2.87 13.22 20.01
CA THR A 49 3.47 12.55 18.86
C THR A 49 2.84 13.07 17.57
N TYR A 50 3.69 13.31 16.58
CA TYR A 50 3.30 13.62 15.21
C TYR A 50 3.32 12.35 14.37
N TYR A 51 2.35 12.23 13.48
CA TYR A 51 2.23 11.09 12.60
C TYR A 51 2.09 11.53 11.16
N LEU A 52 3.07 11.19 10.34
CA LEU A 52 3.10 11.46 8.91
C LEU A 52 2.52 10.26 8.17
N TYR A 53 1.55 10.50 7.31
CA TYR A 53 0.94 9.49 6.44
C TYR A 53 1.34 9.75 4.99
N LYS A 54 1.69 8.68 4.28
CA LYS A 54 1.99 8.73 2.84
C LYS A 54 1.55 7.46 2.14
N THR A 55 1.30 7.58 0.84
CA THR A 55 1.12 6.41 -0.02
C THR A 55 2.39 5.56 0.00
N SER A 56 2.21 4.25 0.02
CA SER A 56 3.25 3.27 -0.26
C SER A 56 2.68 2.08 -1.02
N MET A 57 3.56 1.18 -1.46
CA MET A 57 3.15 -0.17 -1.84
C MET A 57 3.03 -1.05 -0.59
N SER A 58 2.15 -2.03 -0.64
CA SER A 58 1.92 -2.98 0.45
C SER A 58 1.61 -4.35 -0.13
N THR A 59 1.88 -5.40 0.63
CA THR A 59 1.57 -6.78 0.24
C THR A 59 0.13 -7.09 0.62
N GLY A 60 -0.70 -7.38 -0.40
CA GLY A 60 -2.08 -7.83 -0.25
C GLY A 60 -2.17 -9.23 0.38
N LYS A 61 -3.39 -9.63 0.77
CA LYS A 61 -3.64 -10.95 1.39
C LYS A 61 -3.29 -12.13 0.47
N ASP A 62 -3.33 -11.91 -0.84
CA ASP A 62 -2.96 -12.88 -1.88
C ASP A 62 -1.47 -12.83 -2.25
N GLY A 63 -0.66 -12.08 -1.50
CA GLY A 63 0.77 -11.92 -1.73
C GLY A 63 1.14 -10.92 -2.83
N LYS A 64 0.17 -10.31 -3.52
CA LYS A 64 0.45 -9.35 -4.60
C LYS A 64 0.73 -7.96 -4.04
N GLN A 65 1.54 -7.19 -4.77
CA GLN A 65 1.74 -5.78 -4.46
C GLN A 65 0.49 -4.98 -4.81
N VAL A 66 -0.05 -4.26 -3.83
CA VAL A 66 -1.21 -3.37 -3.95
C VAL A 66 -0.87 -2.01 -3.36
N SER A 67 -1.66 -0.99 -3.70
CA SER A 67 -1.47 0.33 -3.10
C SER A 67 -1.91 0.30 -1.62
N GLY A 68 -1.19 1.04 -0.78
CA GLY A 68 -1.47 1.16 0.64
C GLY A 68 -1.06 2.53 1.18
N VAL A 69 -1.23 2.67 2.49
CA VAL A 69 -0.79 3.85 3.24
C VAL A 69 0.06 3.39 4.40
N VAL A 70 1.21 4.05 4.55
CA VAL A 70 2.11 3.86 5.68
C VAL A 70 2.12 5.11 6.53
N ALA A 71 2.48 4.94 7.80
CA ALA A 71 2.70 6.02 8.73
C ALA A 71 4.13 6.01 9.28
N TYR A 72 4.60 7.20 9.62
CA TYR A 72 5.82 7.42 10.38
C TYR A 72 5.47 8.24 11.62
N LYS A 73 6.14 8.00 12.74
CA LYS A 73 5.92 8.74 13.99
C LYS A 73 7.15 9.56 14.37
N SER A 74 6.94 10.76 14.89
CA SER A 74 8.01 11.62 15.38
C SER A 74 7.57 12.40 16.62
N ARG A 75 8.51 12.75 17.48
CA ARG A 75 8.29 13.67 18.60
C ARG A 75 8.89 15.06 18.38
N ASP A 76 9.72 15.22 17.36
CA ASP A 76 10.53 16.42 17.10
C ASP A 76 10.40 16.96 15.66
N LEU A 77 9.62 16.30 14.80
CA LEU A 77 9.47 16.58 13.36
C LEU A 77 10.76 16.43 12.53
N LYS A 78 11.85 15.96 13.14
CA LYS A 78 13.16 15.78 12.50
C LYS A 78 13.45 14.32 12.30
N THR A 79 13.33 13.51 13.34
CA THR A 79 13.54 12.06 13.29
C THR A 79 12.19 11.36 13.24
N TRP A 80 11.99 10.56 12.20
CA TRP A 80 10.76 9.83 11.95
C TRP A 80 11.00 8.34 12.04
N ARG A 81 10.18 7.61 12.79
CA ARG A 81 10.24 6.15 12.88
C ARG A 81 9.15 5.50 12.05
N GLY A 82 9.49 4.61 11.14
CA GLY A 82 8.56 3.92 10.25
C GLY A 82 9.30 3.12 9.16
N PRO A 83 8.61 2.64 8.12
CA PRO A 83 7.17 2.77 7.87
C PRO A 83 6.32 1.74 8.64
N TYR A 84 5.17 2.18 9.15
CA TYR A 84 4.11 1.31 9.69
C TYR A 84 2.95 1.22 8.70
N THR A 85 2.63 0.04 8.18
CA THR A 85 1.44 -0.12 7.31
C THR A 85 0.17 0.09 8.11
N VAL A 86 -0.60 1.12 7.74
CA VAL A 86 -1.90 1.45 8.38
C VAL A 86 -3.09 1.09 7.51
N PHE A 87 -2.87 0.94 6.20
CA PHE A 87 -3.89 0.51 5.25
C PHE A 87 -3.27 -0.26 4.08
N THR A 88 -3.89 -1.36 3.72
CA THR A 88 -3.61 -2.13 2.50
C THR A 88 -4.92 -2.23 1.73
N THR A 89 -4.94 -1.84 0.45
CA THR A 89 -6.15 -1.89 -0.36
C THR A 89 -6.71 -3.33 -0.41
N PRO A 90 -7.96 -3.56 0.02
CA PRO A 90 -8.58 -4.87 -0.11
C PRO A 90 -8.72 -5.28 -1.58
N ALA A 91 -8.49 -6.56 -1.88
CA ALA A 91 -8.57 -7.09 -3.25
C ALA A 91 -9.99 -7.02 -3.82
N ASP A 92 -11.00 -7.07 -2.95
CA ASP A 92 -12.42 -6.94 -3.24
C ASP A 92 -12.94 -5.50 -3.18
N ASN A 93 -12.06 -4.51 -2.99
CA ASN A 93 -12.47 -3.11 -3.07
C ASN A 93 -12.91 -2.78 -4.50
N TRP A 94 -13.98 -1.99 -4.64
CA TRP A 94 -14.52 -1.63 -5.95
C TRP A 94 -13.53 -0.85 -6.83
N ILE A 95 -12.49 -0.27 -6.24
CA ILE A 95 -11.39 0.44 -6.90
C ILE A 95 -10.04 0.06 -6.28
N THR A 96 -9.12 -0.46 -7.08
CA THR A 96 -7.85 -1.05 -6.58
C THR A 96 -6.58 -0.39 -7.14
N GLY A 97 -6.72 0.72 -7.87
CA GLY A 97 -5.58 1.43 -8.43
C GLY A 97 -4.82 2.27 -7.39
N PRO A 98 -3.83 3.06 -7.85
CA PRO A 98 -2.95 3.83 -6.98
C PRO A 98 -3.71 4.80 -6.04
N ILE A 99 -3.30 4.84 -4.77
CA ILE A 99 -3.78 5.78 -3.75
C ILE A 99 -2.97 7.07 -3.80
N TRP A 100 -3.63 8.24 -3.86
CA TRP A 100 -2.99 9.56 -3.81
C TRP A 100 -3.52 10.40 -2.64
N ALA A 101 -2.62 11.23 -2.08
CA ALA A 101 -2.88 12.22 -1.04
C ALA A 101 -3.72 11.67 0.13
N PRO A 102 -3.17 10.75 0.95
CA PRO A 102 -3.87 10.23 2.11
C PRO A 102 -3.94 11.28 3.23
N GLU A 103 -5.10 11.37 3.89
CA GLU A 103 -5.33 12.18 5.08
C GLU A 103 -5.95 11.32 6.18
N VAL A 104 -5.59 11.55 7.44
CA VAL A 104 -6.14 10.78 8.56
C VAL A 104 -6.67 11.69 9.65
N HIS A 105 -7.94 11.51 9.98
CA HIS A 105 -8.62 12.33 10.97
C HIS A 105 -9.13 11.47 12.13
N TYR A 106 -8.93 11.95 13.36
CA TYR A 106 -9.52 11.33 14.55
C TYR A 106 -10.95 11.82 14.75
N TYR A 107 -11.89 10.90 14.95
CA TYR A 107 -13.27 11.23 15.25
C TYR A 107 -13.90 10.15 16.15
N LYS A 108 -14.46 10.55 17.30
CA LYS A 108 -15.18 9.69 18.26
C LYS A 108 -14.46 8.37 18.58
N GLY A 109 -13.19 8.44 18.98
CA GLY A 109 -12.43 7.24 19.38
C GLY A 109 -11.82 6.42 18.23
N LYS A 110 -12.01 6.84 16.97
CA LYS A 110 -11.53 6.12 15.79
C LYS A 110 -10.73 7.03 14.86
N TYR A 111 -9.87 6.41 14.05
CA TYR A 111 -9.09 7.09 13.01
C TYR A 111 -9.66 6.72 11.65
N TYR A 112 -9.93 7.74 10.83
CA TYR A 112 -10.49 7.59 9.50
C TYR A 112 -9.47 8.07 8.49
N LEU A 113 -9.04 7.14 7.64
CA LEU A 113 -8.26 7.43 6.45
C LEU A 113 -9.19 7.89 5.36
N PHE A 114 -8.82 8.99 4.72
CA PHE A 114 -9.40 9.47 3.49
C PHE A 114 -8.32 9.50 2.43
N ALA A 115 -8.61 9.02 1.24
CA ALA A 115 -7.64 9.10 0.16
C ALA A 115 -8.33 9.07 -1.19
N THR A 116 -7.62 9.56 -2.20
CA THR A 116 -8.10 9.40 -3.56
C THR A 116 -7.59 8.10 -4.15
N MET A 117 -8.49 7.27 -4.66
CA MET A 117 -8.15 6.03 -5.33
C MET A 117 -8.31 6.21 -6.83
N ASN A 118 -7.26 5.88 -7.59
CA ASN A 118 -7.30 5.85 -9.04
C ASN A 118 -7.79 4.47 -9.52
N SER A 119 -8.20 4.38 -10.78
CA SER A 119 -8.62 3.11 -11.39
C SER A 119 -8.08 2.97 -12.81
N VAL A 120 -8.33 1.79 -13.40
CA VAL A 120 -8.22 1.54 -14.84
C VAL A 120 -9.58 1.53 -15.53
N ILE A 121 -10.65 1.89 -14.82
CA ILE A 121 -12.02 1.83 -15.32
C ILE A 121 -12.30 3.10 -16.12
N GLU A 122 -12.58 2.97 -17.41
CA GLU A 122 -12.94 4.10 -18.27
C GLU A 122 -14.38 4.56 -18.01
N TRP A 123 -14.61 5.86 -17.79
CA TRP A 123 -15.95 6.40 -17.52
C TRP A 123 -16.60 7.10 -18.70
N LYS A 124 -15.82 7.40 -19.75
CA LYS A 124 -16.35 7.88 -21.03
C LYS A 124 -15.37 7.60 -22.16
N LYS A 125 -15.87 7.64 -23.39
CA LYS A 125 -15.06 7.47 -24.61
C LYS A 125 -13.91 8.50 -24.64
N GLN A 126 -12.70 8.01 -24.88
CA GLN A 126 -11.50 8.82 -25.09
C GLN A 126 -11.68 9.74 -26.32
N ARG A 127 -11.17 10.97 -26.23
CA ARG A 127 -11.05 11.88 -27.38
C ARG A 127 -9.73 11.61 -28.09
N ALA A 128 -9.68 11.79 -29.41
CA ALA A 128 -8.43 11.71 -30.16
C ALA A 128 -7.35 12.56 -29.47
N ASP A 129 -6.16 11.99 -29.32
CA ASP A 129 -4.97 12.62 -28.73
C ASP A 129 -5.07 13.05 -27.24
N PHE A 130 -6.15 12.68 -26.54
CA PHE A 130 -6.27 12.86 -25.08
C PHE A 130 -6.02 11.55 -24.33
N PRO A 131 -5.46 11.58 -23.10
CA PRO A 131 -5.43 10.40 -22.25
C PRO A 131 -6.82 9.82 -21.98
N LYS A 132 -6.87 8.52 -21.65
CA LYS A 132 -8.10 7.83 -21.26
C LYS A 132 -8.76 8.51 -20.06
N TYR A 133 -10.09 8.59 -20.10
CA TYR A 133 -10.87 9.13 -18.99
C TYR A 133 -11.14 8.03 -17.97
N LEU A 134 -10.26 7.91 -16.97
CA LEU A 134 -10.34 6.88 -15.94
C LEU A 134 -11.10 7.37 -14.69
N PHE A 135 -11.89 6.49 -14.07
CA PHE A 135 -12.57 6.80 -12.81
C PHE A 135 -11.53 7.06 -11.72
N ARG A 136 -11.82 8.07 -10.91
CA ARG A 136 -11.09 8.40 -9.70
C ARG A 136 -12.12 8.70 -8.64
N GLY A 137 -11.99 8.08 -7.47
CA GLY A 137 -12.95 8.20 -6.38
C GLY A 137 -12.28 8.62 -5.08
N TYR A 138 -13.01 9.36 -4.25
CA TYR A 138 -12.61 9.61 -2.87
C TYR A 138 -13.22 8.53 -1.98
N SER A 139 -12.38 7.87 -1.19
CA SER A 139 -12.79 6.75 -0.34
C SER A 139 -12.36 6.99 1.09
N ASN A 140 -13.17 6.54 2.05
CA ASN A 140 -12.89 6.61 3.47
C ASN A 140 -12.84 5.21 4.11
N PHE A 141 -11.89 5.00 5.01
CA PHE A 141 -11.63 3.73 5.67
C PHE A 141 -11.37 3.94 7.16
N SER A 142 -11.96 3.09 8.01
CA SER A 142 -11.54 3.03 9.42
C SER A 142 -10.20 2.31 9.49
N ILE A 143 -9.22 2.92 10.15
CA ILE A 143 -7.87 2.35 10.30
C ILE A 143 -7.47 2.23 11.77
N LYS A 144 -6.45 1.41 12.06
CA LYS A 144 -5.82 1.38 13.37
C LYS A 144 -5.01 2.67 13.55
N LYS A 145 -5.01 3.20 14.77
CA LYS A 145 -3.90 4.05 15.23
C LYS A 145 -2.68 3.11 15.27
N TYR A 146 -1.67 3.42 14.46
CA TYR A 146 -0.35 2.75 14.43
C TYR A 146 0.13 2.25 15.79
#